data_AF-G9WSF8-F1
#
_entry.id   AF-G9WSF8-F1
#
_cell.length_a   1.000
_cell.length_b   1.000
_cell.length_c   1.000
_cell.angle_alpha   90.00
_cell.angle_beta   90.00
_cell.angle_gamma   90.00
#
_symmetry.space_group_name_H-M   'P 1'
#
loop_
_entity.id
_entity.type
_entity.pdbx_description
1 polymer ?
#
loop_
_entity_poly.entity_id
_entity_poly.type
_entity_poly.pdbx_seq_one_letter_code
_entity_poly.pdbx_strand_id
1 'polypeptide(L)'
;MVLYFFEHKDVFELLVFGSYGTKFNNFLDEIIEREDKNHFEILSMIYGEDHVNDVITNRGIHLINHAYFYALSEVAVHSKSIEEVKLNATLISEFFNEGWKKIRGI
;
A
#
# COMPACT_ATOMS: atom_id res chain seq x y z
N MET A 1 3.33 -10.83 1.63
CA MET A 1 2.09 -10.27 1.08
C MET A 1 2.01 -10.45 -0.43
N VAL A 2 2.81 -9.76 -1.24
CA VAL A 2 2.69 -9.81 -2.73
C VAL A 2 2.79 -11.22 -3.32
N LEU A 3 3.65 -12.08 -2.77
CA LEU A 3 3.75 -13.49 -3.19
C LEU A 3 2.43 -14.26 -3.00
N TYR A 4 1.71 -14.01 -1.91
CA TYR A 4 0.40 -14.63 -1.66
C TYR A 4 -0.64 -14.14 -2.67
N PHE A 5 -0.63 -12.84 -3.02
CA PHE A 5 -1.50 -12.30 -4.06
C PHE A 5 -1.19 -12.91 -5.43
N PHE A 6 0.09 -13.14 -5.74
CA PHE A 6 0.50 -13.81 -6.98
C PHE A 6 0.09 -15.28 -7.02
N GLU A 7 0.21 -16.01 -5.92
CA GLU A 7 -0.26 -17.41 -5.80
C GLU A 7 -1.78 -17.54 -5.99
N HIS A 8 -2.54 -16.49 -5.67
CA HIS A 8 -4.00 -16.41 -5.80
C HIS A 8 -4.43 -15.32 -6.79
N LYS A 9 -3.66 -15.15 -7.87
CA LYS A 9 -3.75 -14.01 -8.78
C LYS A 9 -5.12 -13.82 -9.42
N ASP A 10 -5.80 -14.90 -9.79
CA ASP A 10 -7.13 -14.87 -10.40
C ASP A 10 -8.19 -14.24 -9.47
N VAL A 11 -8.20 -14.66 -8.20
CA VAL A 11 -9.09 -14.10 -7.18
C VAL A 11 -8.71 -12.66 -6.86
N PHE A 12 -7.41 -12.39 -6.73
CA PHE A 12 -6.93 -11.06 -6.39
C PHE A 12 -7.20 -10.03 -7.50
N GLU A 13 -6.96 -10.40 -8.76
CA GLU A 13 -7.29 -9.58 -9.94
C GLU A 13 -8.78 -9.26 -9.99
N LEU A 14 -9.65 -10.24 -9.74
CA LEU A 14 -11.09 -10.02 -9.68
C LEU A 14 -11.47 -9.03 -8.57
N LEU A 15 -10.91 -9.18 -7.37
CA LEU A 15 -11.22 -8.31 -6.23
C LEU A 15 -10.73 -6.87 -6.42
N VAL A 16 -9.55 -6.68 -7.02
CA VAL A 16 -8.92 -5.37 -7.15
C VAL A 16 -9.33 -4.63 -8.42
N PHE A 17 -9.39 -5.33 -9.56
CA PHE A 17 -9.59 -4.71 -10.88
C PHE A 17 -10.92 -5.09 -11.53
N GLY A 18 -11.54 -6.20 -11.14
CA GLY A 18 -12.77 -6.71 -11.74
C GLY A 18 -14.05 -6.45 -10.92
N SER A 19 -13.94 -5.96 -9.69
CA SER A 19 -15.05 -5.93 -8.71
C SER A 19 -15.91 -4.67 -8.81
N TYR A 20 -15.60 -3.75 -9.72
CA TYR A 20 -16.33 -2.49 -9.89
C TYR A 20 -17.83 -2.74 -10.10
N GLY A 21 -18.66 -2.02 -9.33
CA GLY A 21 -20.12 -2.18 -9.35
C GLY A 21 -20.65 -3.36 -8.52
N THR A 22 -19.78 -4.13 -7.87
CA THR A 22 -20.17 -5.17 -6.91
C THR A 22 -19.99 -4.69 -5.46
N LYS A 23 -20.50 -5.46 -4.49
CA LYS A 23 -20.27 -5.21 -3.05
C LYS A 23 -18.82 -5.36 -2.59
N PHE A 24 -17.91 -5.78 -3.49
CA PHE A 24 -16.49 -5.98 -3.22
C PHE A 24 -15.61 -4.91 -3.86
N ASN A 25 -16.21 -3.88 -4.47
CA ASN A 25 -15.50 -2.82 -5.20
C ASN A 25 -14.55 -2.00 -4.33
N ASN A 26 -14.68 -2.07 -3.01
CA ASN A 26 -13.89 -1.36 -2.01
C ASN A 26 -12.80 -2.24 -1.36
N PHE A 27 -12.55 -3.45 -1.87
CA PHE A 27 -11.60 -4.39 -1.25
C PHE A 27 -10.21 -3.79 -1.04
N LEU A 28 -9.65 -3.13 -2.06
CA LEU A 28 -8.34 -2.50 -1.95
C LEU A 28 -8.36 -1.29 -1.00
N ASP A 29 -9.42 -0.49 -1.07
CA ASP A 29 -9.62 0.68 -0.20
C ASP A 29 -9.67 0.28 1.28
N GLU A 30 -10.34 -0.83 1.63
CA GLU A 30 -10.38 -1.34 3.00
C GLU A 30 -8.99 -1.75 3.54
N ILE A 31 -8.10 -2.24 2.67
CA ILE A 31 -6.71 -2.53 3.04
C ILE A 31 -5.95 -1.22 3.28
N ILE A 32 -6.11 -0.26 2.37
CA ILE A 32 -5.47 1.05 2.45
C ILE A 32 -5.91 1.80 3.72
N GLU A 33 -7.19 1.81 4.05
CA GLU A 33 -7.70 2.48 5.25
C GLU A 33 -7.11 1.93 6.56
N ARG A 34 -6.77 0.63 6.61
CA ARG A 34 -6.08 0.03 7.75
C ARG A 34 -4.63 0.53 7.83
N GLU A 35 -3.97 0.63 6.70
CA GLU A 35 -2.59 1.13 6.64
C GLU A 35 -2.49 2.64 6.83
N ASP A 36 -3.54 3.39 6.51
CA ASP A 36 -3.65 4.81 6.83
C ASP A 36 -3.64 5.02 8.34
N LYS A 37 -4.44 4.23 9.07
CA LYS A 37 -4.47 4.24 10.53
C LYS A 37 -3.13 3.82 11.12
N ASN A 38 -2.54 2.74 10.61
CA ASN A 38 -1.24 2.24 11.06
C ASN A 38 -0.13 3.31 10.88
N HIS A 39 -0.03 3.95 9.71
CA HIS A 39 0.94 5.02 9.49
C HIS A 39 0.69 6.24 10.36
N PHE A 40 -0.57 6.62 10.55
CA PHE A 40 -0.92 7.72 11.46
C PHE A 40 -0.52 7.41 12.91
N GLU A 41 -0.78 6.20 13.40
CA GLU A 41 -0.38 5.76 14.74
C GLU A 41 1.13 5.78 14.91
N ILE A 42 1.89 5.26 13.94
CA ILE A 42 3.35 5.28 13.95
C ILE A 42 3.88 6.73 14.01
N LEU A 43 3.33 7.63 13.19
CA LEU A 43 3.74 9.03 13.18
C LEU A 43 3.34 9.75 14.48
N SER A 44 2.20 9.39 15.06
CA SER A 44 1.76 9.91 16.36
C SER A 44 2.72 9.50 17.49
N MET A 45 3.30 8.30 17.42
CA MET A 45 4.33 7.86 18.37
C MET A 45 5.65 8.63 18.21
N ILE A 46 5.97 9.12 17.00
CA ILE A 46 7.22 9.84 16.70
C ILE A 46 7.09 11.33 17.03
N TYR A 47 6.00 11.96 16.57
CA TYR A 47 5.81 13.42 16.63
C TYR A 47 4.87 13.89 17.74
N GLY A 48 4.02 13.00 18.27
CA GLY A 48 2.85 13.36 19.05
C GLY A 48 1.62 13.54 18.16
N GLU A 49 0.45 13.14 18.65
CA GLU A 49 -0.82 13.12 17.90
C GLU A 49 -1.17 14.49 17.29
N ASP A 50 -0.96 15.57 18.06
CA ASP A 50 -1.24 16.94 17.63
C ASP A 50 -0.26 17.47 16.56
N HIS A 51 0.87 16.79 16.35
CA HIS A 51 1.97 17.25 15.48
C HIS A 51 2.16 16.41 14.22
N VAL A 52 1.41 15.31 14.03
CA VAL A 52 1.52 14.49 12.80
C VAL A 52 1.25 15.34 11.54
N ASN A 53 0.22 16.19 11.61
CA ASN A 53 -0.20 17.02 10.48
C ASN A 53 0.78 18.15 10.13
N ASP A 54 1.76 18.43 10.99
CA ASP A 54 2.85 19.38 10.68
C ASP A 54 3.84 18.78 9.66
N VAL A 55 3.91 17.44 9.56
CA VAL A 55 4.85 16.71 8.70
C VAL A 55 4.14 16.14 7.48
N ILE A 56 2.94 15.57 7.66
CA ILE A 56 2.14 15.00 6.57
C ILE A 56 0.66 15.01 6.94
N THR A 57 -0.20 15.41 6.02
CA THR A 57 -1.66 15.38 6.24
C THR A 57 -2.20 13.95 6.18
N ASN A 58 -3.31 13.68 6.86
CA ASN A 58 -4.05 12.41 6.71
C ASN A 58 -4.36 12.07 5.24
N ARG A 59 -4.69 13.08 4.43
CA ARG A 59 -4.89 12.91 2.98
C ARG A 59 -3.59 12.52 2.27
N GLY A 60 -2.46 13.07 2.68
CA GLY A 60 -1.14 12.70 2.18
C GLY A 60 -0.80 11.24 2.48
N ILE A 61 -1.05 10.78 3.72
CA ILE A 61 -0.90 9.37 4.10
C ILE A 61 -1.72 8.48 3.17
N HIS A 62 -3.01 8.79 3.04
CA HIS A 62 -3.93 8.04 2.18
C HIS A 62 -3.48 7.97 0.72
N LEU A 63 -3.04 9.09 0.14
CA LEU A 63 -2.57 9.13 -1.25
C LEU A 63 -1.31 8.28 -1.46
N ILE A 64 -0.36 8.32 -0.51
CA ILE A 64 0.88 7.54 -0.60
C ILE A 64 0.59 6.05 -0.43
N ASN A 65 -0.23 5.67 0.56
CA ASN A 65 -0.63 4.27 0.76
C ASN A 65 -1.40 3.74 -0.44
N HIS A 66 -2.35 4.51 -0.97
CA HIS A 66 -3.08 4.13 -2.17
C HIS A 66 -2.13 3.90 -3.35
N ALA A 67 -1.19 4.82 -3.60
CA ALA A 67 -0.19 4.65 -4.65
C ALA A 67 0.67 3.39 -4.46
N TYR A 68 1.10 3.12 -3.22
CA TYR A 68 1.90 1.95 -2.88
C TYR A 68 1.16 0.64 -3.10
N PHE A 69 -0.04 0.51 -2.53
CA PHE A 69 -0.85 -0.72 -2.64
C PHE A 69 -1.34 -0.97 -4.06
N TYR A 70 -1.66 0.07 -4.82
CA TYR A 70 -1.98 -0.06 -6.23
C TYR A 70 -0.78 -0.61 -7.01
N ALA A 71 0.42 -0.03 -6.82
CA ALA A 71 1.63 -0.51 -7.49
C ALA A 71 1.98 -1.96 -7.13
N LEU A 72 1.82 -2.37 -5.87
CA LEU A 72 2.02 -3.77 -5.47
C LEU A 72 0.97 -4.71 -6.07
N SER A 73 -0.26 -4.22 -6.28
CA SER A 73 -1.33 -4.99 -6.91
C SER A 73 -1.03 -5.25 -8.39
N GLU A 74 -0.54 -4.24 -9.09
CA GLU A 74 -0.04 -4.37 -10.48
C GLU A 74 1.11 -5.39 -10.55
N VAL A 75 2.05 -5.38 -9.60
CA VAL A 75 3.11 -6.40 -9.53
C VAL A 75 2.53 -7.79 -9.38
N ALA A 76 1.57 -8.00 -8.47
CA ALA A 76 0.95 -9.31 -8.27
C ALA A 76 0.20 -9.81 -9.52
N VAL A 77 -0.51 -8.91 -10.22
CA VAL A 77 -1.37 -9.27 -11.35
C VAL A 77 -0.65 -9.27 -12.70
N HIS A 78 0.46 -8.56 -12.87
CA HIS A 78 1.13 -8.49 -14.18
C HIS A 78 2.42 -9.30 -14.26
N SER A 79 3.01 -9.68 -13.12
CA SER A 79 4.19 -10.57 -13.13
C SER A 79 3.87 -11.93 -13.75
N LYS A 80 4.89 -12.55 -14.34
CA LYS A 80 4.83 -13.87 -14.99
C LYS A 80 5.57 -14.95 -14.20
N SER A 81 6.42 -14.57 -13.25
CA SER A 81 7.15 -15.50 -12.39
C SER A 81 7.35 -14.97 -10.98
N ILE A 82 7.70 -15.86 -10.05
CA ILE A 82 8.01 -15.52 -8.66
C ILE A 82 9.23 -14.58 -8.59
N GLU A 83 10.20 -14.75 -9.47
CA GLU A 83 11.40 -13.92 -9.56
C GLU A 83 11.05 -12.48 -9.94
N GLU A 84 10.15 -12.31 -10.93
CA GLU A 84 9.65 -11.00 -11.35
C GLU A 84 8.86 -10.31 -10.22
N VAL A 85 8.02 -11.07 -9.51
CA VAL A 85 7.31 -10.56 -8.32
C VAL A 85 8.30 -10.06 -7.28
N LYS A 86 9.31 -10.87 -6.93
CA LYS A 86 10.30 -10.51 -5.91
C LYS A 86 11.09 -9.27 -6.32
N LEU A 87 11.55 -9.21 -7.56
CA LEU A 87 12.32 -8.08 -8.07
C LEU A 87 11.51 -6.78 -7.99
N ASN A 88 10.31 -6.76 -8.57
CA ASN A 88 9.51 -5.55 -8.66
C ASN A 88 8.88 -5.15 -7.32
N ALA A 89 8.43 -6.12 -6.50
CA ALA A 89 7.92 -5.82 -5.17
C ALA A 89 9.01 -5.23 -4.26
N THR A 90 10.26 -5.70 -4.39
CA THR A 90 11.41 -5.14 -3.66
C THR A 90 11.66 -3.70 -4.11
N LEU A 91 11.77 -3.46 -5.42
CA LEU A 91 11.98 -2.13 -5.98
C LEU A 91 10.91 -1.12 -5.52
N ILE A 92 9.62 -1.48 -5.63
CA ILE A 92 8.52 -0.62 -5.18
C ILE A 92 8.58 -0.39 -3.66
N SER A 93 8.81 -1.45 -2.88
CA SER A 93 8.87 -1.33 -1.41
C SER A 93 10.04 -0.46 -0.95
N GLU A 94 11.21 -0.60 -1.56
CA GLU A 94 12.37 0.25 -1.24
C GLU A 94 12.10 1.72 -1.57
N PHE A 95 11.57 2.00 -2.77
CA PHE A 95 11.26 3.37 -3.19
C PHE A 95 10.32 4.09 -2.22
N PHE A 96 9.20 3.45 -1.86
CA PHE A 96 8.24 4.03 -0.91
C PHE A 96 8.80 4.07 0.52
N ASN A 97 9.54 3.06 0.95
CA ASN A 97 10.11 3.03 2.30
C ASN A 97 11.14 4.15 2.52
N GLU A 98 11.94 4.52 1.51
CA GLU A 98 12.83 5.68 1.61
C GLU A 98 12.05 6.99 1.81
N GLY A 99 10.92 7.16 1.11
CA GLY A 99 10.02 8.29 1.32
C GLY A 99 9.46 8.32 2.75
N TRP A 100 8.99 7.17 3.23
CA TRP A 100 8.47 7.04 4.59
C TRP A 100 9.54 7.21 5.68
N LYS A 101 10.79 6.76 5.47
CA LYS A 101 11.91 7.01 6.40
C LYS A 101 12.13 8.50 6.59
N LYS A 102 12.14 9.26 5.49
CA LYS A 102 12.27 10.71 5.53
C LYS A 102 11.11 11.38 6.28
N ILE A 103 9.86 10.91 6.07
CA ILE A 103 8.68 11.40 6.79
C ILE A 103 8.74 11.05 8.29
N ARG A 104 9.35 9.92 8.67
CA ARG A 104 9.59 9.53 10.07
C ARG A 104 10.79 10.23 10.71
N GLY A 105 11.57 10.99 9.95
CA GLY A 105 12.78 11.65 10.44
C GLY A 105 13.95 10.70 10.74
N ILE A 106 14.00 9.54 10.07
CA ILE A 106 15.07 8.52 10.19
C ILE A 106 15.99 8.57 8.97
#